data_AF-A0A7Y0DV33-F1
#
_entry.id   AF-A0A7Y0DV33-F1
#
_cell.length_a   1.000
_cell.length_b   1.000
_cell.length_c   1.000
_cell.angle_alpha   90.00
_cell.angle_beta   90.00
_cell.angle_gamma   90.00
#
_symmetry.space_group_name_H-M   'P 1'
#
loop_
_entity.id
_entity.type
_entity.pdbx_description
1 polymer ?
#
loop_
_entity_poly.entity_id
_entity_poly.type
_entity_poly.pdbx_seq_one_letter_code
_entity_poly.pdbx_strand_id
1 'polypeptide(L)'
;MVNDNPLIKPVNIDDSYIQQVFNYYMQCYLHDPAMQLFVGQSSRIPHAFRYSAHVGVCNRTLGKHILAMRTLTGGAMRGSLKRSQLLNPSGHELFRSCIIFPTMDKHNHVIAAIGYRYGQRIRHWQSPIIQWCKPESDKYITQGFKFIQEMIYG
;
A
#
# COMPACT_ATOMS: atom_id res chain seq x y z
N MET A 1 -17.56 21.75 33.46
CA MET A 1 -17.09 22.12 32.11
C MET A 1 -15.87 21.27 31.85
N VAL A 2 -16.02 20.25 31.01
CA VAL A 2 -14.96 19.27 30.73
C VAL A 2 -14.05 19.89 29.68
N ASN A 3 -12.75 19.99 30.00
CA ASN A 3 -11.75 20.45 29.05
C ASN A 3 -11.63 19.41 27.92
N ASP A 4 -12.20 19.72 26.76
CA ASP A 4 -11.89 19.09 25.49
C ASP A 4 -10.43 19.41 25.14
N ASN A 5 -9.51 18.62 25.68
CA ASN A 5 -8.13 18.59 25.20
C ASN A 5 -8.18 17.94 23.82
N PRO A 6 -7.83 18.65 22.72
CA PRO A 6 -7.89 18.06 21.39
C PRO A 6 -6.83 16.97 21.37
N LEU A 7 -7.27 15.72 21.50
CA LEU A 7 -6.45 14.56 21.23
C LEU A 7 -5.87 14.76 19.83
N ILE A 8 -4.60 15.15 19.78
CA ILE A 8 -3.76 15.02 18.60
C ILE A 8 -3.90 13.55 18.24
N LYS A 9 -4.77 13.23 17.27
CA LYS A 9 -4.78 11.89 16.69
C LYS A 9 -3.34 11.69 16.23
N PRO A 10 -2.59 10.74 16.79
CA PRO A 10 -1.22 10.53 16.37
C PRO A 10 -1.28 10.31 14.86
N VAL A 11 -0.56 11.15 14.11
CA VAL A 11 -0.42 10.96 12.66
C VAL A 11 0.10 9.54 12.50
N ASN A 12 -0.73 8.67 11.93
CA ASN A 12 -0.33 7.29 11.73
C ASN A 12 0.73 7.31 10.64
N ILE A 13 2.01 7.23 11.05
CA ILE A 13 3.14 7.30 10.13
C ILE A 13 3.07 6.18 9.09
N ASP A 14 2.47 5.04 9.44
CA ASP A 14 2.27 3.93 8.51
C ASP A 14 1.30 4.31 7.39
N ASP A 15 0.26 5.09 7.68
CA ASP A 15 -0.68 5.60 6.68
C ASP A 15 0.01 6.59 5.73
N SER A 16 0.90 7.43 6.28
CA SER A 16 1.70 8.34 5.46
C SER A 16 2.63 7.59 4.50
N TYR A 17 3.21 6.47 4.92
CA TYR A 17 4.08 5.64 4.08
C TYR A 17 3.30 4.85 3.03
N ILE A 18 2.12 4.32 3.39
CA ILE A 18 1.19 3.71 2.44
C ILE A 18 0.83 4.73 1.35
N GLN A 19 0.40 5.93 1.75
CA GLN A 19 0.03 6.98 0.81
C GLN A 19 1.19 7.36 -0.11
N GLN A 20 2.42 7.50 0.42
CA GLN A 20 3.61 7.77 -0.38
C GLN A 20 3.87 6.69 -1.43
N VAL A 21 3.67 5.41 -1.10
CA VAL A 21 3.85 4.30 -2.04
C VAL A 21 2.82 4.33 -3.16
N PHE A 22 1.54 4.54 -2.84
CA PHE A 22 0.50 4.62 -3.87
C PHE A 22 0.66 5.87 -4.75
N ASN A 23 1.06 7.00 -4.19
CA ASN A 23 1.42 8.19 -4.96
C ASN A 23 2.59 7.89 -5.91
N TYR A 24 3.62 7.17 -5.44
CA TYR A 24 4.73 6.76 -6.29
C TYR A 24 4.28 5.88 -7.46
N TYR A 25 3.40 4.89 -7.20
CA TYR A 25 2.84 4.05 -8.27
C TYR A 25 2.05 4.85 -9.30
N MET A 26 1.26 5.84 -8.85
CA MET A 26 0.54 6.74 -9.73
C MET A 26 1.51 7.56 -10.59
N GLN A 27 2.57 8.11 -10.00
CA GLN A 27 3.60 8.84 -10.76
C GLN A 27 4.27 7.95 -11.80
N CYS A 28 4.61 6.70 -11.47
CA CYS A 28 5.14 5.75 -12.46
C CYS A 28 4.17 5.52 -13.62
N TYR A 29 2.86 5.48 -13.37
CA TYR A 29 1.86 5.24 -14.41
C TYR A 29 1.67 6.45 -15.32
N LEU A 30 1.66 7.66 -14.75
CA LEU A 30 1.56 8.90 -15.53
C LEU A 30 2.73 9.08 -16.51
N HIS A 31 3.90 8.53 -16.19
CA HIS A 31 5.10 8.59 -17.03
C HIS A 31 5.31 7.36 -17.92
N ASP A 32 4.33 6.44 -17.99
CA ASP A 32 4.44 5.21 -18.78
C ASP A 32 3.27 5.08 -19.78
N PRO A 33 3.42 5.63 -21.00
CA PRO A 33 2.40 5.55 -22.05
C PRO A 33 2.04 4.11 -22.45
N ALA A 34 2.99 3.17 -22.35
CA ALA A 34 2.74 1.77 -22.69
C ALA A 34 1.77 1.14 -21.67
N MET A 35 1.88 1.49 -20.39
CA MET A 35 0.95 1.05 -19.35
C MET A 35 -0.42 1.70 -19.49
N GLN A 36 -0.48 2.97 -19.89
CA GLN A 36 -1.75 3.64 -20.18
C GLN A 36 -2.50 2.96 -21.34
N LEU A 37 -1.77 2.65 -22.42
CA LEU A 37 -2.31 1.89 -23.56
C LEU A 37 -2.80 0.50 -23.12
N PHE A 38 -2.01 -0.19 -22.29
CA PHE A 38 -2.37 -1.49 -21.74
C PHE A 38 -3.70 -1.43 -20.96
N VAL A 39 -3.91 -0.41 -20.12
CA VAL A 39 -5.17 -0.23 -19.39
C VAL A 39 -6.36 -0.04 -20.33
N GLY A 40 -6.20 0.78 -21.38
CA GLY A 40 -7.26 1.05 -22.34
C GLY A 40 -7.66 -0.16 -23.19
N GLN A 41 -6.70 -1.06 -23.48
CA GLN A 41 -6.89 -2.15 -24.47
C GLN A 41 -7.03 -3.53 -23.85
N SER A 42 -6.54 -3.75 -22.63
CA SER A 42 -6.52 -5.07 -22.01
C SER A 42 -7.93 -5.58 -21.71
N SER A 43 -8.22 -6.80 -22.15
CA SER A 43 -9.44 -7.54 -21.76
C SER A 43 -9.39 -8.05 -20.31
N ARG A 44 -8.20 -8.08 -19.70
CA ARG A 44 -8.02 -8.50 -18.30
C ARG A 44 -8.47 -7.45 -17.29
N ILE A 45 -8.53 -6.19 -17.71
CA ILE A 45 -8.92 -5.07 -16.85
C ILE A 45 -10.39 -4.76 -17.13
N PRO A 46 -11.29 -4.92 -16.14
CA PRO A 46 -12.69 -4.57 -16.29
C PRO A 46 -12.87 -3.13 -16.72
N HIS A 47 -13.88 -2.88 -17.57
CA HIS A 47 -14.14 -1.56 -18.13
C HIS A 47 -14.31 -0.47 -17.06
N ALA A 48 -14.93 -0.80 -15.93
CA ALA A 48 -15.13 0.11 -14.80
C ALA A 48 -13.82 0.71 -14.24
N PHE A 49 -12.70 -0.01 -14.35
CA PHE A 49 -11.40 0.47 -13.84
C PHE A 49 -10.66 1.39 -14.83
N ARG A 50 -11.04 1.42 -16.10
CA ARG A 50 -10.31 2.17 -17.15
C ARG A 50 -10.30 3.69 -16.93
N TYR A 51 -11.29 4.20 -16.22
CA TYR A 51 -11.45 5.62 -15.92
C TYR A 51 -11.13 5.97 -14.47
N SER A 52 -10.46 5.07 -13.74
CA SER A 52 -10.04 5.36 -12.36
C SER A 52 -9.06 6.54 -12.35
N ALA A 53 -9.27 7.50 -11.45
CA ALA A 53 -8.40 8.67 -11.33
C ALA A 53 -7.04 8.35 -10.69
N HIS A 54 -6.95 7.24 -9.95
CA HIS A 54 -5.81 6.91 -9.10
C HIS A 54 -5.03 5.68 -9.59
N VAL A 55 -5.04 5.42 -10.90
CA VAL A 55 -4.32 4.27 -11.47
C VAL A 55 -2.82 4.42 -11.21
N GLY A 56 -2.21 3.34 -10.74
CA GLY A 56 -0.76 3.25 -10.56
C GLY A 56 -0.17 2.04 -11.29
N VAL A 57 1.16 2.01 -11.39
CA VAL A 57 1.91 0.85 -11.85
C VAL A 57 3.04 0.51 -10.90
N CYS A 58 3.14 -0.76 -10.53
CA CYS A 58 4.29 -1.30 -9.81
C CYS A 58 5.25 -1.97 -10.81
N ASN A 59 6.20 -1.19 -11.31
CA ASN A 59 7.26 -1.58 -12.24
C ASN A 59 8.55 -2.05 -11.53
N ARG A 60 8.47 -2.37 -10.22
CA ARG A 60 9.56 -2.91 -9.39
C ARG A 60 10.67 -1.92 -9.03
N THR A 61 10.41 -0.61 -9.14
CA THR A 61 11.41 0.43 -8.87
C THR A 61 11.26 1.09 -7.51
N LEU A 62 10.21 0.79 -6.73
CA LEU A 62 9.98 1.40 -5.41
C LEU A 62 11.20 1.22 -4.51
N GLY A 63 11.83 0.04 -4.53
CA GLY A 63 13.01 -0.24 -3.71
C GLY A 63 14.21 0.69 -3.96
N LYS A 64 14.28 1.32 -5.14
CA LYS A 64 15.27 2.34 -5.53
C LYS A 64 14.84 3.76 -5.15
N HIS A 65 13.54 4.00 -5.04
CA HIS A 65 12.96 5.28 -4.63
C HIS A 65 12.99 5.47 -3.10
N ILE A 66 12.83 4.37 -2.35
CA ILE A 66 12.92 4.41 -0.88
C ILE A 66 14.38 4.57 -0.44
N LEU A 67 14.61 5.45 0.55
CA LEU A 67 15.91 5.65 1.20
C LEU A 67 16.57 4.33 1.65
N ALA A 68 17.89 4.38 1.78
CA ALA A 68 18.69 3.22 2.16
C ALA A 68 18.25 2.66 3.52
N MET A 69 18.19 1.33 3.63
CA MET A 69 17.74 0.62 4.84
C MET A 69 18.52 0.99 6.11
N ARG A 70 19.79 1.37 5.95
CA ARG A 70 20.68 1.76 7.06
C ARG A 70 20.38 3.15 7.63
N THR A 71 19.52 3.93 6.97
CA THR A 71 19.03 5.21 7.49
C THR A 71 17.82 4.97 8.39
N LEU A 72 17.65 5.80 9.42
CA LEU A 72 16.50 5.71 10.33
C LEU A 72 15.17 5.73 9.56
N THR A 73 15.02 6.71 8.66
CA THR A 73 13.80 6.90 7.85
C THR A 73 13.59 5.76 6.86
N GLY A 74 14.64 5.29 6.18
CA GLY A 74 14.55 4.18 5.23
C GLY A 74 14.23 2.85 5.91
N GLY A 75 14.80 2.59 7.09
CA GLY A 75 14.46 1.44 7.92
C GLY A 75 13.01 1.49 8.41
N ALA A 76 12.57 2.65 8.92
CA ALA A 76 11.20 2.86 9.39
C ALA A 76 10.15 2.63 8.28
N MET A 77 10.34 3.23 7.10
CA MET A 77 9.44 3.05 5.97
C MET A 77 9.40 1.57 5.53
N ARG A 78 10.55 0.90 5.38
CA ARG A 78 10.58 -0.52 4.98
C ARG A 78 9.91 -1.42 6.01
N GLY A 79 10.10 -1.15 7.31
CA GLY A 79 9.43 -1.86 8.39
C GLY A 79 7.91 -1.67 8.34
N SER A 80 7.46 -0.43 8.15
CA SER A 80 6.05 -0.09 7.96
C SER A 80 5.42 -0.83 6.78
N LEU A 81 6.06 -0.80 5.61
CA LEU A 81 5.53 -1.44 4.41
C LEU A 81 5.50 -2.98 4.51
N LYS A 82 6.36 -3.58 5.33
CA LYS A 82 6.27 -5.01 5.65
C LYS A 82 5.08 -5.31 6.55
N ARG A 83 4.84 -4.49 7.60
CA ARG A 83 3.67 -4.64 8.48
C ARG A 83 2.36 -4.43 7.72
N SER A 84 2.33 -3.46 6.80
CA SER A 84 1.18 -3.23 5.93
C SER A 84 1.07 -4.23 4.79
N GLN A 85 2.00 -5.18 4.65
CA GLN A 85 2.02 -6.22 3.60
C GLN A 85 2.18 -5.70 2.17
N LEU A 86 2.58 -4.44 1.97
CA LEU A 86 2.95 -3.91 0.66
C LEU A 86 4.34 -4.38 0.22
N LEU A 87 5.20 -4.73 1.18
CA LEU A 87 6.42 -5.50 0.96
C LEU A 87 6.30 -6.87 1.63
N ASN A 88 6.83 -7.90 0.98
CA ASN A 88 6.98 -9.22 1.58
C ASN A 88 8.16 -9.24 2.60
N PRO A 89 8.35 -10.33 3.36
CA PRO A 89 9.45 -10.44 4.33
C PRO A 89 10.85 -10.19 3.72
N SER A 90 11.06 -10.63 2.48
CA SER A 90 12.30 -10.42 1.71
C SER A 90 12.47 -8.99 1.18
N GLY A 91 11.47 -8.11 1.34
CA GLY A 91 11.50 -6.72 0.87
C GLY A 91 11.05 -6.52 -0.58
N HIS A 92 10.47 -7.54 -1.21
CA HIS A 92 9.89 -7.44 -2.53
C HIS A 92 8.46 -6.88 -2.48
N GLU A 93 8.12 -6.04 -3.44
CA GLU A 93 6.78 -5.47 -3.56
C GLU A 93 5.70 -6.54 -3.75
N LEU A 94 4.54 -6.35 -3.13
CA LEU A 94 3.37 -7.21 -3.30
C LEU A 94 2.85 -7.16 -4.74
N PHE A 95 2.69 -5.95 -5.28
CA PHE A 95 2.10 -5.67 -6.58
C PHE A 95 3.07 -5.82 -7.76
N ARG A 96 4.17 -6.58 -7.63
CA ARG A 96 5.20 -6.72 -8.67
C ARG A 96 4.60 -6.95 -10.06
N SER A 97 4.86 -6.02 -10.98
CA SER A 97 4.35 -6.03 -12.36
C SER A 97 2.82 -6.01 -12.46
N CYS A 98 2.15 -5.21 -11.63
CA CYS A 98 0.72 -4.98 -11.69
C CYS A 98 0.40 -3.52 -12.07
N ILE A 99 -0.71 -3.33 -12.80
CA ILE A 99 -1.49 -2.10 -12.80
C ILE A 99 -2.35 -2.11 -11.53
N ILE A 100 -2.36 -1.01 -10.78
CA ILE A 100 -2.97 -0.92 -9.46
C ILE A 100 -4.13 0.06 -9.50
N PHE A 101 -5.26 -0.35 -8.90
CA PHE A 101 -6.45 0.45 -8.72
C PHE A 101 -6.75 0.53 -7.21
N PRO A 102 -6.36 1.62 -6.54
CA PRO A 102 -6.63 1.81 -5.12
C PRO A 102 -8.10 2.17 -4.87
N THR A 103 -8.60 1.76 -3.71
CA THR A 103 -9.86 2.20 -3.12
C THR A 103 -9.54 3.13 -1.96
N MET A 104 -10.18 4.30 -1.97
CA MET A 104 -9.95 5.37 -0.99
C MET A 104 -11.13 5.47 -0.03
N ASP A 105 -10.88 5.89 1.21
CA ASP A 105 -11.93 6.32 2.13
C ASP A 105 -12.41 7.75 1.84
N LYS A 106 -13.36 8.25 2.65
CA LYS A 106 -13.88 9.62 2.57
C LYS A 106 -12.84 10.73 2.85
N HIS A 107 -11.68 10.36 3.40
CA HIS A 107 -10.56 11.25 3.71
C HIS A 107 -9.42 11.12 2.70
N ASN A 108 -9.64 10.38 1.61
CA ASN A 108 -8.65 10.11 0.57
C ASN A 108 -7.44 9.29 1.07
N HIS A 109 -7.63 8.42 2.07
CA HIS A 109 -6.65 7.42 2.46
C HIS A 109 -6.89 6.11 1.72
N VAL A 110 -5.82 5.46 1.28
CA VAL A 110 -5.91 4.13 0.67
C VAL A 110 -6.29 3.08 1.70
N ILE A 111 -7.43 2.43 1.50
CA ILE A 111 -7.95 1.36 2.38
C ILE A 111 -7.85 -0.03 1.75
N ALA A 112 -7.83 -0.10 0.42
CA ALA A 112 -7.65 -1.35 -0.34
C ALA A 112 -7.06 -1.06 -1.71
N ALA A 113 -6.60 -2.09 -2.41
CA ALA A 113 -6.19 -2.00 -3.80
C ALA A 113 -6.31 -3.34 -4.51
N ILE A 114 -6.65 -3.29 -5.80
CA ILE A 114 -6.60 -4.42 -6.72
C ILE A 114 -5.52 -4.20 -7.77
N GLY A 115 -4.74 -5.23 -8.04
CA GLY A 115 -3.62 -5.22 -8.97
C GLY A 115 -3.80 -6.24 -10.08
N TYR A 116 -3.68 -5.83 -11.35
CA TYR A 116 -3.73 -6.70 -12.51
C TYR A 116 -2.34 -6.87 -13.12
N ARG A 117 -1.84 -8.10 -13.18
CA ARG A 117 -0.50 -8.36 -13.74
C ARG A 117 -0.48 -8.04 -15.24
N TYR A 118 0.48 -7.21 -15.67
CA TYR A 118 0.64 -6.80 -17.07
C TYR A 118 1.73 -7.58 -17.82
N GLY A 119 2.47 -8.47 -17.14
CA GLY A 119 3.51 -9.28 -17.78
C GLY A 119 2.98 -10.12 -18.95
N GLN A 120 3.79 -10.28 -20.00
CA GLN A 120 3.47 -11.09 -21.19
C GLN A 120 3.16 -12.55 -20.83
N ARG A 121 3.94 -13.15 -19.93
CA ARG A 121 3.73 -14.50 -19.42
C ARG A 121 3.50 -14.47 -17.92
N ILE A 122 2.28 -14.84 -17.51
CA ILE A 122 1.94 -15.14 -16.12
C ILE A 122 2.00 -16.65 -15.99
N ARG A 123 2.84 -17.16 -15.08
CA ARG A 123 2.97 -18.61 -14.87
C ARG A 123 1.70 -19.15 -14.21
N HIS A 124 1.35 -20.41 -14.44
CA HIS A 124 0.08 -20.98 -13.96
C HIS A 124 -0.10 -20.94 -12.43
N TRP A 125 1.00 -20.87 -11.67
CA TRP A 125 0.96 -20.74 -10.20
C TRP A 125 0.95 -19.29 -9.70
N GLN A 126 1.09 -18.31 -10.60
CA GLN A 126 1.01 -16.91 -10.24
C GLN A 126 -0.43 -16.44 -10.40
N SER A 127 -0.97 -15.81 -9.35
CA SER A 127 -2.27 -15.16 -9.49
C SER A 127 -2.17 -13.97 -10.46
N PRO A 128 -3.05 -13.87 -11.48
CA PRO A 128 -3.09 -12.73 -12.39
C PRO A 128 -3.63 -11.46 -11.72
N ILE A 129 -4.38 -11.63 -10.62
CA ILE A 129 -5.00 -10.56 -9.84
C ILE A 129 -4.46 -10.63 -8.41
N ILE A 130 -4.00 -9.49 -7.90
CA ILE A 130 -3.53 -9.34 -6.52
C ILE A 130 -4.50 -8.41 -5.81
N GLN A 131 -4.91 -8.78 -4.61
CA GLN A 131 -5.74 -7.94 -3.75
C GLN A 131 -4.95 -7.59 -2.50
N TRP A 132 -5.16 -6.38 -2.04
CA TRP A 132 -4.59 -5.89 -0.80
C TRP A 132 -5.67 -5.11 -0.06
N CYS A 133 -5.78 -5.38 1.23
CA CYS A 133 -6.59 -4.59 2.16
C CYS A 133 -5.64 -4.08 3.23
N LYS A 134 -5.79 -2.80 3.60
CA LYS A 134 -5.02 -2.21 4.69
C LYS A 134 -5.23 -3.05 5.96
N PRO A 135 -4.17 -3.61 6.56
CA PRO A 135 -4.31 -4.34 7.81
C PRO A 135 -4.83 -3.41 8.91
N GLU A 136 -5.75 -3.89 9.75
CA GLU A 136 -6.18 -3.13 10.92
C GLU A 136 -5.01 -2.96 11.88
N SER A 137 -4.56 -1.71 12.05
CA SER A 137 -3.48 -1.33 12.96
C SER A 137 -3.77 -1.68 14.42
N ASP A 138 -5.05 -1.69 14.79
CA ASP A 138 -5.48 -1.64 16.19
C ASP A 138 -5.46 -3.00 16.88
N LYS A 139 -5.44 -4.12 16.15
CA LYS A 139 -5.48 -5.45 16.79
C LYS A 139 -4.24 -5.72 17.63
N TYR A 140 -3.06 -5.34 17.14
CA TYR A 140 -1.79 -5.57 17.85
C TYR A 140 -1.54 -4.54 18.95
N ILE A 141 -1.93 -3.29 18.74
CA ILE A 141 -1.82 -2.23 19.74
C ILE A 141 -2.76 -2.52 20.92
N THR A 142 -4.02 -2.89 20.63
CA THR A 142 -5.01 -3.21 21.68
C THR A 142 -4.59 -4.46 22.46
N GLN A 143 -4.09 -5.51 21.79
CA GLN A 143 -3.57 -6.69 22.49
C GLN A 143 -2.34 -6.36 23.35
N GLY A 144 -1.41 -5.54 22.86
CA GLY A 144 -0.23 -5.12 23.61
C GLY A 144 -0.57 -4.27 24.84
N PHE A 145 -1.47 -3.29 24.70
CA PHE A 145 -1.94 -2.49 25.83
C PHE A 145 -2.70 -3.33 26.86
N LYS A 146 -3.55 -4.27 26.42
CA LYS A 146 -4.31 -5.15 27.30
C LYS A 146 -3.38 -6.07 28.10
N PHE A 147 -2.35 -6.62 27.46
CA PHE A 147 -1.31 -7.42 28.12
C PHE A 147 -0.51 -6.61 29.15
N ILE A 148 -0.13 -5.36 28.82
CA ILE A 148 0.59 -4.48 29.76
C ILE A 148 -0.29 -4.11 30.97
N GLN A 149 -1.58 -3.83 30.74
CA GLN A 149 -2.53 -3.57 31.83
C GLN A 149 -2.70 -4.78 32.75
N GLU A 150 -2.78 -6.00 32.19
CA GLU A 150 -2.87 -7.24 32.97
C GLU A 150 -1.59 -7.53 33.78
N MET A 151 -0.39 -7.11 33.32
CA MET A 151 0.85 -7.29 34.09
C MET A 151 1.09 -6.22 35.16
N ILE A 152 0.51 -5.03 35.02
CA ILE A 152 0.69 -3.93 36.01
C ILE A 152 -0.38 -3.99 37.10
N TYR A 153 -1.59 -4.43 36.75
CA TYR A 153 -2.75 -4.41 37.63
C TYR A 153 -3.33 -5.80 37.98
N GLY A 154 -2.70 -6.88 37.49
CA GLY A 154 -2.98 -8.27 37.88
C GLY A 154 -1.89 -8.82 38.77
#